data_AF-A0A4R6UFZ1-F1
#
_entry.id   AF-A0A4R6UFZ1-F1
#
_cell.length_a   1.000
_cell.length_b   1.000
_cell.length_c   1.000
_cell.angle_alpha   90.00
_cell.angle_beta   90.00
_cell.angle_gamma   90.00
#
_symmetry.space_group_name_H-M   'P 1'
#
loop_
_entity.id
_entity.type
_entity.pdbx_description
1 polymer ?
#
loop_
_entity_poly.entity_id
_entity_poly.type
_entity_poly.pdbx_seq_one_letter_code
_entity_poly.pdbx_strand_id
1 'polypeptide(L)'
;MVTVDELPAVKQGQWFFGGVTVCPVRIVRHHILQGTHDPEDPPELAEDRRAECYYVRYHLPRLDTPWLDGGMALSLREAVFLAERKLGPVVNWND
;
A
#
# COMPACT_ATOMS: atom_id res chain seq x y z
N MET A 1 -5.90 -16.31 -7.24
CA MET A 1 -5.91 -14.84 -7.29
C MET A 1 -4.49 -14.39 -7.04
N VAL A 2 -3.93 -13.55 -7.90
CA VAL A 2 -2.60 -12.96 -7.66
C VAL A 2 -2.74 -12.07 -6.43
N THR A 3 -1.97 -12.33 -5.39
CA THR A 3 -2.01 -11.48 -4.19
C THR A 3 -1.38 -10.14 -4.55
N VAL A 4 -1.86 -9.03 -3.97
CA VAL A 4 -1.30 -7.69 -4.26
C VAL A 4 0.21 -7.67 -4.06
N ASP A 5 0.74 -8.53 -3.20
CA ASP A 5 2.16 -8.62 -2.91
C ASP A 5 3.00 -9.27 -4.01
N GLU A 6 2.40 -10.02 -4.92
CA GLU A 6 3.07 -10.66 -6.06
C GLU A 6 3.17 -9.72 -7.27
N LEU A 7 2.47 -8.59 -7.24
CA LEU A 7 2.45 -7.64 -8.35
C LEU A 7 3.69 -6.74 -8.36
N PRO A 8 4.11 -6.27 -9.55
CA PRO A 8 5.24 -5.37 -9.68
C PRO A 8 4.96 -4.01 -9.03
N ALA A 9 5.98 -3.46 -8.39
CA ALA A 9 5.93 -2.10 -7.86
C ALA A 9 5.94 -1.08 -9.01
N VAL A 10 5.08 -0.07 -8.92
CA VAL A 10 5.11 1.12 -9.80
C VAL A 10 5.90 2.27 -9.20
N LYS A 11 6.09 2.26 -7.86
CA LYS A 11 7.04 3.14 -7.15
C LYS A 11 7.58 2.39 -5.94
N GLN A 12 8.84 2.61 -5.59
CA GLN A 12 9.50 1.93 -4.48
C GLN A 12 10.45 2.88 -3.76
N GLY A 13 10.71 2.58 -2.50
CA GLY A 13 11.55 3.40 -1.65
C GLY A 13 11.82 2.72 -0.32
N GLN A 14 12.28 3.53 0.62
CA GLN A 14 12.64 3.11 1.96
C GLN A 14 12.05 4.06 2.99
N TRP A 15 11.75 3.55 4.18
CA TRP A 15 11.31 4.34 5.33
C TRP A 15 12.08 3.93 6.59
N PHE A 16 12.09 4.79 7.61
CA PHE A 16 12.86 4.58 8.83
C PHE A 16 11.94 4.21 9.99
N PHE A 17 11.81 2.91 10.28
CA PHE A 17 11.10 2.45 11.47
C PHE A 17 11.83 2.93 12.73
N GLY A 18 11.08 3.59 13.62
CA GLY A 18 11.65 4.19 14.84
C GLY A 18 12.75 5.22 14.57
N GLY A 19 12.85 5.76 13.35
CA GLY A 19 13.90 6.69 12.94
C GLY A 19 15.28 6.08 12.73
N VAL A 20 15.45 4.76 12.88
CA VAL A 20 16.78 4.12 12.89
C VAL A 20 16.91 2.91 11.98
N THR A 21 15.81 2.19 11.69
CA THR A 21 15.87 0.97 10.89
C THR A 21 15.26 1.17 9.52
N VAL A 22 16.09 1.03 8.48
CA VAL A 22 15.67 1.13 7.08
C VAL A 22 14.80 -0.06 6.72
N CYS A 23 13.59 0.21 6.23
CA CYS A 23 12.61 -0.79 5.83
C CYS A 23 12.09 -0.46 4.42
N PRO A 24 11.82 -1.46 3.57
CA PRO A 24 11.30 -1.22 2.23
C PRO A 24 9.83 -0.78 2.26
N VAL A 25 9.47 0.08 1.32
CA VAL A 25 8.10 0.47 0.98
C VAL A 25 7.94 0.45 -0.54
N ARG A 26 6.78 0.04 -1.02
CA ARG A 26 6.42 0.06 -2.43
C ARG A 26 4.95 0.43 -2.62
N ILE A 27 4.66 0.95 -3.80
CA ILE A 27 3.31 1.17 -4.30
C ILE A 27 3.10 0.23 -5.47
N VAL A 28 2.00 -0.50 -5.45
CA VAL A 28 1.62 -1.49 -6.45
C VAL A 28 0.34 -1.03 -7.15
N ARG A 29 0.30 -1.12 -8.47
CA ARG A 29 -0.93 -0.85 -9.25
C ARG A 29 -1.78 -2.13 -9.34
N HIS A 30 -3.08 -2.00 -9.10
CA HIS A 30 -4.07 -3.06 -9.26
C HIS A 30 -5.27 -2.56 -10.08
N HIS A 31 -6.09 -3.51 -10.55
CA HIS A 31 -7.32 -3.25 -11.31
C HIS A 31 -8.59 -3.64 -10.53
N ILE A 32 -8.46 -3.87 -9.23
CA ILE A 32 -9.52 -4.29 -8.31
C ILE A 32 -9.28 -3.48 -7.05
N LEU A 33 -10.22 -2.60 -6.74
CA LEU A 33 -10.34 -1.93 -5.46
C LEU A 33 -11.06 -2.90 -4.52
N GLN A 34 -10.34 -3.37 -3.51
CA GLN A 34 -10.88 -4.28 -2.50
C GLN A 34 -11.93 -3.56 -1.66
N GLY A 35 -13.10 -4.16 -1.55
CA GLY A 35 -14.13 -3.71 -0.62
C GLY A 35 -13.78 -4.03 0.82
N THR A 36 -14.56 -3.49 1.76
CA THR A 36 -14.43 -3.81 3.19
C THR A 36 -14.91 -5.23 3.50
N HIS A 37 -15.76 -5.80 2.63
CA HIS A 37 -16.50 -7.05 2.82
C HIS A 37 -17.37 -7.07 4.08
N ASP A 38 -17.68 -5.90 4.63
CA ASP A 38 -18.62 -5.76 5.74
C ASP A 38 -20.06 -5.70 5.21
N PRO A 39 -20.97 -6.59 5.64
CA PRO A 39 -22.36 -6.56 5.20
C PRO A 39 -23.16 -5.35 5.72
N GLU A 40 -22.67 -4.61 6.72
CA GLU A 40 -23.29 -3.37 7.21
C GLU A 40 -22.91 -2.14 6.36
N ASP A 41 -21.82 -2.24 5.58
CA ASP A 41 -21.39 -1.17 4.69
C ASP A 41 -22.27 -1.10 3.41
N PRO A 42 -22.48 0.10 2.85
CA PRO A 42 -23.08 0.25 1.52
C PRO A 42 -22.36 -0.61 0.46
N PRO A 43 -23.06 -1.16 -0.55
CA PRO A 43 -22.47 -2.04 -1.56
C PRO A 43 -21.25 -1.42 -2.28
N GLU A 44 -21.26 -0.10 -2.47
CA GLU A 44 -20.16 0.64 -3.09
C GLU A 44 -18.84 0.61 -2.29
N LEU A 45 -18.90 0.28 -0.99
CA LEU A 45 -17.77 0.13 -0.07
C LEU A 45 -17.52 -1.35 0.27
N ALA A 46 -18.57 -2.15 0.42
CA ALA A 46 -18.49 -3.55 0.80
C ALA A 46 -17.93 -4.44 -0.32
N GLU A 47 -18.28 -4.18 -1.58
CA GLU A 47 -17.94 -5.06 -2.71
C GLU A 47 -16.59 -4.71 -3.35
N ASP A 48 -15.91 -5.75 -3.86
CA ASP A 48 -14.75 -5.56 -4.73
C ASP A 48 -15.17 -4.96 -6.07
N ARG A 49 -14.48 -3.91 -6.49
CA ARG A 49 -14.82 -3.17 -7.71
C ARG A 49 -13.67 -3.13 -8.69
N ARG A 50 -13.98 -3.33 -9.97
CA ARG A 50 -13.01 -3.12 -11.05
C ARG A 50 -12.73 -1.63 -11.20
N ALA A 51 -11.60 -1.20 -10.70
CA ALA A 51 -11.12 0.17 -10.79
C ALA A 51 -9.60 0.15 -10.81
N GLU A 52 -9.00 1.10 -11.52
CA GLU A 52 -7.56 1.33 -11.38
C GLU A 52 -7.30 1.91 -9.99
N CYS A 53 -6.42 1.25 -9.23
CA CYS A 53 -6.11 1.62 -7.86
C CYS A 53 -4.65 1.28 -7.52
N TYR A 54 -4.20 1.82 -6.40
CA TYR A 54 -2.82 1.78 -5.94
C TYR A 54 -2.79 1.33 -4.49
N TYR A 55 -1.99 0.31 -4.19
CA TYR A 55 -1.82 -0.23 -2.83
C TYR A 55 -0.44 0.12 -2.30
N VAL A 56 -0.40 0.68 -1.09
CA VAL A 56 0.84 0.89 -0.35
C VAL A 56 1.18 -0.40 0.38
N ARG A 57 2.39 -0.91 0.17
CA ARG A 57 2.93 -2.09 0.86
C ARG A 57 4.24 -1.72 1.52
N TYR A 58 4.43 -2.10 2.77
CA TYR A 58 5.69 -1.84 3.50
C TYR A 58 6.07 -3.02 4.39
N HIS A 59 7.35 -3.10 4.75
CA HIS A 59 7.85 -4.04 5.77
C HIS A 59 8.13 -3.32 7.08
N LEU A 60 8.10 -4.09 8.17
CA LEU A 60 8.68 -3.72 9.45
C LEU A 60 10.02 -4.45 9.63
N PRO A 61 10.89 -4.00 10.56
CA PRO A 61 12.12 -4.69 10.86
C PRO A 61 11.87 -6.14 11.29
N ARG A 62 12.72 -7.06 10.83
CA ARG A 62 12.75 -8.47 11.26
C ARG A 62 11.48 -9.27 10.97
N LEU A 63 10.61 -8.78 10.08
CA LEU A 63 9.55 -9.57 9.48
C LEU A 63 10.06 -10.09 8.13
N ASP A 64 10.45 -11.37 8.09
CA ASP A 64 10.89 -12.01 6.84
C ASP A 64 9.72 -12.20 5.85
N THR A 65 8.47 -12.06 6.29
CA THR A 65 7.21 -11.93 5.51
C THR A 65 6.03 -11.89 6.50
N PRO A 66 4.85 -11.31 6.14
CA PRO A 66 4.46 -10.72 4.87
C PRO A 66 4.53 -9.18 4.82
N TRP A 67 4.37 -8.62 3.62
CA TRP A 67 4.17 -7.18 3.43
C TRP A 67 2.92 -6.72 4.21
N LEU A 68 3.00 -5.54 4.81
CA LEU A 68 1.88 -4.93 5.51
C LEU A 68 1.12 -3.96 4.60
N ASP A 69 -0.18 -3.88 4.83
CA ASP A 69 -1.05 -2.95 4.13
C ASP A 69 -0.88 -1.52 4.65
N GLY A 70 -0.54 -0.60 3.76
CA GLY A 70 -0.42 0.83 4.03
C GLY A 70 -1.66 1.65 3.68
N GLY A 71 -2.69 1.01 3.13
CA GLY A 71 -3.86 1.64 2.55
C GLY A 71 -3.86 1.59 1.03
N MET A 72 -5.02 1.95 0.47
CA MET A 72 -5.28 1.99 -0.96
C MET A 72 -5.71 3.39 -1.41
N ALA A 73 -5.44 3.73 -2.67
CA ALA A 73 -5.82 4.99 -3.29
C ALA A 73 -6.22 4.82 -4.75
N LEU A 74 -6.91 5.83 -5.31
CA LEU A 74 -7.34 5.83 -6.71
C LEU A 74 -6.30 6.47 -7.65
N SER A 75 -5.26 7.09 -7.10
CA SER A 75 -4.15 7.65 -7.86
C SER A 75 -2.79 7.37 -7.19
N LEU A 76 -1.73 7.37 -8.01
CA LEU A 76 -0.36 7.23 -7.51
C LEU A 76 0.02 8.35 -6.54
N ARG A 77 -0.44 9.59 -6.80
CA ARG A 77 -0.17 10.75 -5.95
C ARG A 77 -0.78 10.58 -4.55
N GLU A 78 -2.02 10.12 -4.49
CA GLU A 78 -2.68 9.82 -3.22
C GLU A 78 -2.02 8.66 -2.48
N ALA A 79 -1.59 7.61 -3.19
CA ALA A 79 -0.86 6.50 -2.59
C ALA A 79 0.47 6.94 -1.96
N VAL A 80 1.22 7.83 -2.63
CA VAL A 80 2.44 8.44 -2.07
C VAL A 80 2.11 9.22 -0.79
N PHE A 81 1.07 10.06 -0.83
CA PHE A 81 0.63 10.82 0.34
C PHE A 81 0.21 9.89 1.50
N LEU A 82 -0.52 8.80 1.23
CA LEU A 82 -0.89 7.82 2.25
C LEU A 82 0.32 7.13 2.86
N ALA A 83 1.30 6.75 2.04
CA ALA A 83 2.54 6.14 2.50
C ALA A 83 3.31 7.07 3.44
N GLU A 84 3.50 8.33 3.04
CA GLU A 84 4.18 9.35 3.86
C GLU A 84 3.40 9.68 5.14
N ARG A 85 2.06 9.74 5.07
CA ARG A 85 1.21 9.94 6.26
C ARG A 85 1.34 8.79 7.25
N LYS A 86 1.44 7.54 6.75
CA LYS A 86 1.48 6.35 7.60
C LYS A 86 2.87 6.04 8.15
N LEU A 87 3.91 6.19 7.33
CA LEU A 87 5.29 5.80 7.63
C LEU A 87 6.15 6.99 8.11
N GLY A 88 5.62 8.20 8.01
CA GLY A 88 6.29 9.45 8.35
C GLY A 88 6.86 10.17 7.12
N PRO A 89 7.22 11.46 7.25
CA PRO A 89 7.68 12.31 6.14
C PRO A 89 9.07 11.92 5.60
N VAL A 90 9.68 10.87 6.15
CA VAL A 90 11.04 10.40 5.83
C VAL A 90 11.03 9.22 4.87
N VAL A 91 9.94 9.00 4.14
CA VAL A 91 9.95 8.04 3.04
C VAL A 91 10.87 8.58 1.94
N ASN A 92 11.91 7.83 1.64
CA ASN A 92 12.86 8.14 0.58
C ASN A 92 12.53 7.28 -0.63
N TRP A 93 11.97 7.91 -1.67
CA TRP A 93 11.58 7.24 -2.90
C TRP A 93 12.76 7.10 -3.85
N ASN A 94 12.84 5.96 -4.54
CA ASN A 94 13.76 5.80 -5.66
C ASN A 94 13.06 6.40 -6.90
N ASP A 95 13.71 7.38 -7.52
CA ASP A 95 13.29 7.95 -8.81
C ASP A 95 13.93 7.21 -9.99
#